data_AF-A0A414LG75-F1
#
_entry.id   AF-A0A414LG75-F1
#
_cell.length_a   1.000
_cell.length_b   1.000
_cell.length_c   1.000
_cell.angle_alpha   90.00
_cell.angle_beta   90.00
_cell.angle_gamma   90.00
#
_symmetry.space_group_name_H-M   'P 1'
#
loop_
_entity.id
_entity.type
_entity.pdbx_description
1 polymer ?
#
loop_
_entity_poly.entity_id
_entity_poly.type
_entity_poly.pdbx_seq_one_letter_code
_entity_poly.pdbx_strand_id
1 'polypeptide(L)'
;MKKNLFYLFALICSMSLFTACSDDDEEVSPWAGTYKMADYTTADYEWTKDETISNWPMTGALYSDWQYTGDDDYPSILAALFRYLGGSILPQALNSITLDKSGNIIADYVAGPEIAMDPTTIMSIFITGAFPTASSVKADFATGGFTTSPKELAYWSENNGKFVVKLNIPAIITAATGSDASGLTSIIETVLNGDPATVKTLLGGILNVDLSGLQNATISQIASWAKDGIPMNIRIADNGHTYIYLDKSAFDNLFTLRDTGEVDDWGDPQWTNDLMILWNALVEGGVVPEEAQAAGFMIQLIGSYWKVTTSFNLGLDLVRN
;
A
#
# COMPACT_ATOMS: atom_id res chain seq x y z
N MET A 1 -68.58 7.03 3.88
CA MET A 1 -67.20 6.80 3.42
C MET A 1 -66.57 5.78 4.36
N LYS A 2 -67.05 4.53 4.26
CA LYS A 2 -66.55 3.40 3.47
C LYS A 2 -65.35 2.72 4.14
N LYS A 3 -65.65 1.57 4.74
CA LYS A 3 -64.78 0.53 5.32
C LYS A 3 -63.50 0.25 4.49
N ASN A 4 -63.47 0.65 3.22
CA ASN A 4 -62.34 0.59 2.32
C ASN A 4 -61.09 1.38 2.78
N LEU A 5 -61.22 2.45 3.59
CA LEU A 5 -60.03 3.17 4.09
C LEU A 5 -59.32 2.40 5.22
N PHE A 6 -60.07 1.65 6.03
CA PHE A 6 -59.52 0.79 7.08
C PHE A 6 -58.87 -0.47 6.50
N TYR A 7 -59.46 -1.04 5.43
CA TYR A 7 -58.82 -2.13 4.68
C TYR A 7 -57.59 -1.66 3.90
N LEU A 8 -57.55 -0.41 3.41
CA LEU A 8 -56.35 0.14 2.77
C LEU A 8 -55.22 0.33 3.78
N PHE A 9 -55.52 0.77 5.01
CA PHE A 9 -54.52 0.89 6.08
C PHE A 9 -54.04 -0.49 6.58
N ALA A 10 -54.95 -1.46 6.71
CA ALA A 10 -54.57 -2.84 7.07
C ALA A 10 -53.81 -3.57 5.95
N LEU A 11 -54.11 -3.31 4.66
CA LEU A 11 -53.38 -3.86 3.52
C LEU A 11 -51.99 -3.22 3.38
N ILE A 12 -51.85 -1.92 3.64
CA ILE A 12 -50.56 -1.24 3.67
C ILE A 12 -49.72 -1.77 4.84
N CYS A 13 -50.32 -2.02 6.01
CA CYS A 13 -49.62 -2.65 7.14
C CYS A 13 -49.26 -4.13 6.86
N SER A 14 -50.06 -4.89 6.11
CA SER A 14 -49.74 -6.29 5.76
C SER A 14 -48.80 -6.43 4.56
N MET A 15 -48.67 -5.42 3.70
CA MET A 15 -47.65 -5.35 2.64
C MET A 15 -46.35 -4.66 3.09
N SER A 16 -46.30 -4.14 4.31
CA SER A 16 -45.05 -3.69 4.97
C SER A 16 -44.56 -4.67 6.05
N LEU A 17 -45.17 -5.86 6.14
CA LEU A 17 -44.83 -6.91 7.12
C LEU A 17 -44.33 -8.24 6.52
N PHE A 18 -43.92 -8.24 5.24
CA PHE A 18 -43.07 -9.28 4.64
C PHE A 18 -42.16 -8.56 3.63
N THR A 19 -40.94 -8.15 3.96
CA THR A 19 -39.83 -8.91 4.51
C THR A 19 -39.39 -8.43 5.89
N ALA A 20 -40.08 -8.93 6.92
CA ALA A 20 -39.47 -9.19 8.22
C ALA A 20 -39.27 -10.71 8.34
N CYS A 21 -38.33 -11.25 7.56
CA CYS A 21 -37.38 -12.22 8.10
C CYS A 21 -36.21 -11.31 8.49
N SER A 22 -35.93 -11.00 9.76
CA SER A 22 -35.27 -11.89 10.73
C SER A 22 -34.28 -12.87 10.09
N ASP A 23 -33.51 -12.42 9.12
CA ASP A 23 -32.17 -12.95 8.97
C ASP A 23 -31.27 -12.00 9.78
N ASP A 24 -31.02 -12.37 11.03
CA ASP A 24 -29.73 -12.08 11.69
C ASP A 24 -28.61 -12.88 10.98
N ASP A 25 -28.63 -12.88 9.65
CA ASP A 25 -27.45 -13.15 8.86
C ASP A 25 -26.65 -11.87 9.02
N GLU A 26 -25.62 -11.89 9.88
CA GLU A 26 -24.53 -10.91 9.78
C GLU A 26 -24.24 -10.74 8.29
N GLU A 27 -24.60 -9.58 7.72
CA GLU A 27 -24.44 -9.35 6.29
C GLU A 27 -22.95 -9.43 6.03
N VAL A 28 -22.50 -10.60 5.61
CA VAL A 28 -21.07 -10.91 5.49
C VAL A 28 -20.59 -9.99 4.39
N SER A 29 -19.80 -8.99 4.78
CA SER A 29 -19.27 -8.01 3.83
C SER A 29 -18.68 -8.77 2.63
N PRO A 30 -18.97 -8.31 1.39
CA PRO A 30 -18.64 -9.06 0.17
C PRO A 30 -17.14 -9.33 0.02
N TRP A 31 -16.32 -8.57 0.74
CA TRP A 31 -14.88 -8.67 0.80
C TRP A 31 -14.36 -9.79 1.72
N ALA A 32 -15.17 -10.31 2.64
CA ALA A 32 -14.74 -11.37 3.52
C ALA A 32 -14.39 -12.64 2.72
N GLY A 33 -13.19 -13.17 2.94
CA GLY A 33 -12.68 -14.32 2.18
C GLY A 33 -11.17 -14.40 2.17
N THR A 34 -10.67 -15.48 1.57
CA THR A 34 -9.24 -15.71 1.38
C THR A 34 -8.85 -15.34 -0.05
N TYR A 35 -7.73 -14.63 -0.17
CA TYR A 35 -7.21 -14.09 -1.40
C TYR A 35 -5.77 -14.56 -1.59
N LYS A 36 -5.45 -15.02 -2.80
CA LYS A 36 -4.09 -15.24 -3.28
C LYS A 36 -3.58 -13.99 -3.99
N MET A 37 -2.26 -13.87 -4.10
CA MET A 37 -1.67 -12.85 -4.95
C MET A 37 -2.00 -13.16 -6.42
N ALA A 38 -2.25 -12.12 -7.22
CA ALA A 38 -2.41 -12.28 -8.65
C ALA A 38 -1.15 -12.88 -9.30
N ASP A 39 -1.37 -13.72 -10.31
CA ASP A 39 -0.28 -14.33 -11.06
C ASP A 39 0.54 -13.26 -11.80
N TYR A 40 1.85 -13.47 -11.88
CA TYR A 40 2.74 -12.55 -12.60
C TYR A 40 2.68 -12.83 -14.10
N THR A 41 2.18 -11.88 -14.88
CA THR A 41 2.07 -12.04 -16.34
C THR A 41 2.77 -10.91 -17.07
N THR A 42 3.26 -11.23 -18.26
CA THR A 42 4.04 -10.31 -19.08
C THR A 42 3.57 -10.35 -20.52
N ALA A 43 3.67 -9.21 -21.22
CA ALA A 43 3.45 -9.10 -22.67
C ALA A 43 4.48 -8.13 -23.27
N ASP A 44 4.67 -8.13 -24.58
CA ASP A 44 5.46 -7.08 -25.23
C ASP A 44 4.65 -5.77 -25.24
N TYR A 45 5.32 -4.64 -24.97
CA TYR A 45 4.72 -3.32 -24.90
C TYR A 45 5.32 -2.39 -25.94
N GLU A 46 4.48 -1.80 -26.79
CA GLU A 46 4.89 -0.77 -27.74
C GLU A 46 5.14 0.54 -26.98
N TRP A 47 6.41 0.86 -26.73
CA TRP A 47 6.85 2.04 -25.98
C TRP A 47 6.84 3.29 -26.86
N THR A 48 7.44 3.15 -28.04
CA THR A 48 7.24 4.09 -29.15
C THR A 48 6.93 3.29 -30.40
N LYS A 49 6.57 3.98 -31.48
CA LYS A 49 6.30 3.35 -32.78
C LYS A 49 7.42 2.39 -33.26
N ASP A 50 8.67 2.66 -32.89
CA ASP A 50 9.84 1.91 -33.33
C ASP A 50 10.54 1.15 -32.17
N GLU A 51 10.03 1.26 -30.94
CA GLU A 51 10.62 0.65 -29.75
C GLU A 51 9.60 -0.20 -29.00
N THR A 52 9.97 -1.46 -28.76
CA THR A 52 9.19 -2.39 -27.95
C THR A 52 9.95 -2.73 -26.69
N ILE A 53 9.29 -2.61 -25.54
CA ILE A 53 9.80 -3.13 -24.27
C ILE A 53 9.29 -4.56 -24.10
N SER A 54 10.22 -5.51 -24.02
CA SER A 54 9.88 -6.93 -23.87
C SER A 54 9.52 -7.29 -22.43
N ASN A 55 8.63 -8.27 -22.29
CA ASN A 55 8.16 -8.81 -21.01
C ASN A 55 7.55 -7.78 -20.05
N TRP A 56 6.90 -6.75 -20.58
CA TRP A 56 6.21 -5.74 -19.78
C TRP A 56 5.26 -6.35 -18.75
N PRO A 57 5.39 -6.04 -17.46
CA PRO A 57 4.52 -6.53 -16.40
C PRO A 57 3.07 -6.08 -16.59
N MET A 58 2.19 -7.04 -16.87
CA MET A 58 0.75 -6.81 -17.07
C MET A 58 -0.02 -6.99 -15.76
N THR A 59 0.26 -8.07 -15.03
CA THR A 59 -0.30 -8.38 -13.71
C THR A 59 0.80 -8.91 -12.80
N GLY A 60 0.58 -8.85 -11.50
CA GLY A 60 1.46 -9.38 -10.46
C GLY A 60 0.94 -8.94 -9.10
N ALA A 61 1.51 -9.46 -8.01
CA ALA A 61 1.01 -9.24 -6.64
C ALA A 61 0.82 -7.77 -6.22
N LEU A 62 1.54 -6.83 -6.84
CA LEU A 62 1.40 -5.39 -6.61
C LEU A 62 0.67 -4.74 -7.79
N TYR A 63 -0.48 -4.17 -7.49
CA TYR A 63 -1.22 -3.31 -8.39
C TYR A 63 -0.57 -1.91 -8.44
N SER A 64 -0.32 -1.43 -9.65
CA SER A 64 0.03 -0.04 -9.91
C SER A 64 -0.79 0.47 -11.09
N ASP A 65 -1.21 1.71 -11.03
CA ASP A 65 -1.80 2.45 -12.15
C ASP A 65 -1.40 3.92 -12.03
N TRP A 66 -0.73 4.43 -13.06
CA TRP A 66 -0.18 5.79 -13.07
C TRP A 66 -0.61 6.49 -14.35
N GLN A 67 -1.47 7.48 -14.21
CA GLN A 67 -1.94 8.35 -15.28
C GLN A 67 -1.29 9.73 -15.14
N TYR A 68 -0.93 10.34 -16.26
CA TYR A 68 -0.16 11.58 -16.30
C TYR A 68 -0.55 12.41 -17.53
N THR A 69 -0.04 13.64 -17.58
CA THR A 69 -0.10 14.51 -18.76
C THR A 69 1.31 14.79 -19.28
N GLY A 70 1.44 15.08 -20.57
CA GLY A 70 2.73 15.29 -21.24
C GLY A 70 3.12 14.11 -22.12
N ASP A 71 4.24 14.28 -22.85
CA ASP A 71 4.71 13.33 -23.85
C ASP A 71 5.84 12.41 -23.32
N ASP A 72 6.27 12.61 -22.07
CA ASP A 72 7.29 11.77 -21.44
C ASP A 72 6.63 10.58 -20.73
N ASP A 73 6.75 9.40 -21.33
CA ASP A 73 6.08 8.18 -20.89
C ASP A 73 6.74 7.48 -19.69
N TYR A 74 7.75 8.10 -19.08
CA TYR A 74 8.45 7.58 -17.92
C TYR A 74 7.55 7.10 -16.75
N PRO A 75 6.41 7.75 -16.42
CA PRO A 75 5.52 7.23 -15.39
C PRO A 75 4.95 5.84 -15.72
N SER A 76 4.80 5.48 -17.01
CA SER A 76 4.38 4.15 -17.45
C SER A 76 5.42 3.09 -17.10
N ILE A 77 6.72 3.35 -17.34
CA ILE A 77 7.78 2.39 -16.97
C ILE A 77 7.94 2.28 -15.45
N LEU A 78 7.72 3.37 -14.70
CA LEU A 78 7.68 3.32 -13.25
C LEU A 78 6.51 2.48 -12.72
N ALA A 79 5.32 2.60 -13.31
CA ALA A 79 4.17 1.76 -12.96
C ALA A 79 4.42 0.28 -13.26
N ALA A 80 5.05 -0.03 -14.39
CA ALA A 80 5.50 -1.39 -14.70
C ALA A 80 6.56 -1.89 -13.71
N LEU A 81 7.51 -1.04 -13.33
CA LEU A 81 8.53 -1.38 -12.35
C LEU A 81 7.91 -1.73 -11.00
N PHE A 82 6.89 -1.00 -10.52
CA PHE A 82 6.16 -1.38 -9.31
C PHE A 82 5.55 -2.79 -9.42
N ARG A 83 4.87 -3.10 -10.53
CA ARG A 83 4.31 -4.44 -10.76
C ARG A 83 5.40 -5.51 -10.80
N TYR A 84 6.55 -5.23 -11.41
CA TYR A 84 7.70 -6.14 -11.42
C TYR A 84 8.28 -6.37 -10.02
N LEU A 85 8.61 -5.29 -9.29
CA LEU A 85 9.20 -5.37 -7.96
C LEU A 85 8.27 -6.14 -7.01
N GLY A 86 7.00 -5.73 -6.94
CA GLY A 86 6.05 -6.39 -6.07
C GLY A 86 5.67 -7.79 -6.53
N GLY A 87 5.56 -8.04 -7.84
CA GLY A 87 5.32 -9.36 -8.40
C GLY A 87 6.50 -10.33 -8.22
N SER A 88 7.72 -9.81 -8.09
CA SER A 88 8.92 -10.62 -7.82
C SER A 88 9.12 -10.88 -6.34
N ILE A 89 8.87 -9.89 -5.47
CA ILE A 89 9.17 -9.99 -4.03
C ILE A 89 8.01 -10.61 -3.26
N LEU A 90 6.78 -10.11 -3.42
CA LEU A 90 5.67 -10.47 -2.52
C LEU A 90 5.37 -11.98 -2.53
N PRO A 91 5.31 -12.69 -3.68
CA PRO A 91 5.04 -14.12 -3.68
C PRO A 91 6.14 -15.00 -3.05
N GLN A 92 7.33 -14.45 -2.77
CA GLN A 92 8.37 -15.17 -2.01
C GLN A 92 8.11 -15.15 -0.50
N ALA A 93 7.34 -14.17 -0.02
CA ALA A 93 7.05 -13.96 1.40
C ALA A 93 5.58 -14.25 1.76
N LEU A 94 4.64 -13.93 0.87
CA LEU A 94 3.21 -13.92 1.14
C LEU A 94 2.46 -14.86 0.21
N ASN A 95 1.73 -15.80 0.78
CA ASN A 95 0.95 -16.79 0.04
C ASN A 95 -0.51 -16.36 -0.10
N SER A 96 -1.14 -16.00 1.01
CA SER A 96 -2.54 -15.55 1.05
C SER A 96 -2.77 -14.51 2.12
N ILE A 97 -3.80 -13.69 1.92
CA ILE A 97 -4.44 -12.94 2.98
C ILE A 97 -5.88 -13.40 3.15
N THR A 98 -6.37 -13.42 4.37
CA THR A 98 -7.77 -13.68 4.70
C THR A 98 -8.35 -12.45 5.38
N LEU A 99 -9.37 -11.89 4.74
CA LEU A 99 -10.26 -10.90 5.33
C LEU A 99 -11.33 -11.67 6.11
N ASP A 100 -11.07 -11.92 7.39
CA ASP A 100 -11.94 -12.70 8.25
C ASP A 100 -13.23 -11.94 8.58
N LYS A 101 -14.34 -12.66 8.77
CA LYS A 101 -15.66 -12.03 9.04
C LYS A 101 -15.68 -11.20 10.32
N SER A 102 -14.80 -11.52 11.28
CA SER A 102 -14.64 -10.75 12.51
C SER A 102 -13.87 -9.42 12.34
N GLY A 103 -13.50 -9.07 11.10
CA GLY A 103 -12.69 -7.90 10.79
C GLY A 103 -11.19 -8.12 10.95
N ASN A 104 -10.71 -9.34 11.24
CA ASN A 104 -9.28 -9.62 11.30
C ASN A 104 -8.68 -9.77 9.89
N ILE A 105 -7.45 -9.28 9.69
CA ILE A 105 -6.62 -9.61 8.54
C ILE A 105 -5.62 -10.68 9.00
N ILE A 106 -5.62 -11.82 8.32
CA ILE A 106 -4.75 -12.95 8.62
C ILE A 106 -3.91 -13.25 7.38
N ALA A 107 -2.60 -13.45 7.54
CA ALA A 107 -1.71 -13.79 6.44
C ALA A 107 -1.22 -15.23 6.56
N ASP A 108 -1.15 -15.94 5.44
CA ASP A 108 -0.28 -17.10 5.29
C ASP A 108 1.01 -16.65 4.60
N TYR A 109 2.14 -16.87 5.25
CA TYR A 109 3.42 -16.26 4.87
C TYR A 109 4.59 -17.16 5.23
N VAL A 110 5.77 -16.86 4.68
CA VAL A 110 7.04 -17.51 5.04
C VAL A 110 7.69 -16.71 6.16
N ALA A 111 8.01 -17.33 7.30
CA ALA A 111 8.48 -16.62 8.50
C ALA A 111 9.91 -16.03 8.38
N GLY A 112 10.67 -16.45 7.38
CA GLY A 112 12.00 -15.93 7.05
C GLY A 112 12.27 -16.17 5.57
N PRO A 113 11.65 -15.40 4.67
CA PRO A 113 11.81 -15.60 3.24
C PRO A 113 13.22 -15.19 2.81
N GLU A 114 13.85 -16.00 1.97
CA GLU A 114 15.07 -15.60 1.27
C GLU A 114 14.66 -14.88 -0.01
N ILE A 115 14.65 -13.54 0.03
CA ILE A 115 14.25 -12.73 -1.13
C ILE A 115 15.33 -12.81 -2.21
N ALA A 116 15.07 -13.61 -3.24
CA ALA A 116 15.84 -13.67 -4.47
C ALA A 116 15.43 -12.50 -5.37
N MET A 117 16.10 -11.37 -5.19
CA MET A 117 16.01 -10.22 -6.10
C MET A 117 17.38 -9.58 -6.26
N ASP A 118 17.88 -9.53 -7.49
CA ASP A 118 19.11 -8.81 -7.82
C ASP A 118 18.77 -7.34 -8.14
N PRO A 119 19.19 -6.35 -7.32
CA PRO A 119 18.87 -4.94 -7.57
C PRO A 119 19.44 -4.40 -8.89
N THR A 120 20.47 -5.04 -9.46
CA THR A 120 21.05 -4.63 -10.75
C THR A 120 20.08 -4.84 -11.93
N THR A 121 19.07 -5.70 -11.75
CA THR A 121 17.97 -5.89 -12.72
C THR A 121 17.25 -4.60 -13.06
N ILE A 122 17.08 -3.70 -12.07
CA ILE A 122 16.43 -2.41 -12.28
C ILE A 122 17.20 -1.58 -13.31
N MET A 123 18.52 -1.48 -13.14
CA MET A 123 19.39 -0.78 -14.09
C MET A 123 19.41 -1.49 -15.45
N SER A 124 19.43 -2.83 -15.45
CA SER A 124 19.36 -3.60 -16.69
C SER A 124 18.10 -3.29 -17.50
N ILE A 125 16.93 -3.17 -16.85
CA ILE A 125 15.66 -2.85 -17.52
C ILE A 125 15.77 -1.52 -18.27
N PHE A 126 16.34 -0.48 -17.64
CA PHE A 126 16.51 0.83 -18.28
C PHE A 126 17.53 0.81 -19.43
N ILE A 127 18.53 -0.07 -19.40
CA ILE A 127 19.55 -0.18 -20.45
C ILE A 127 19.05 -1.01 -21.64
N THR A 128 18.36 -2.13 -21.36
CA THR A 128 18.01 -3.13 -22.39
C THR A 128 16.61 -2.95 -22.94
N GLY A 129 15.73 -2.23 -22.23
CA GLY A 129 14.31 -2.17 -22.58
C GLY A 129 13.62 -3.53 -22.44
N ALA A 130 14.06 -4.37 -21.50
CA ALA A 130 13.45 -5.69 -21.29
C ALA A 130 13.35 -6.02 -19.81
N PHE A 131 12.14 -6.37 -19.38
CA PHE A 131 11.90 -6.95 -18.06
C PHE A 131 12.26 -8.44 -18.04
N PRO A 132 12.52 -9.02 -16.86
CA PRO A 132 12.61 -10.46 -16.72
C PRO A 132 11.33 -11.17 -17.16
N THR A 133 11.48 -12.35 -17.75
CA THR A 133 10.34 -13.16 -18.21
C THR A 133 9.45 -13.60 -17.04
N ALA A 134 8.17 -13.87 -17.31
CA ALA A 134 7.29 -14.40 -16.28
C ALA A 134 7.81 -15.71 -15.65
N SER A 135 8.39 -16.60 -16.46
CA SER A 135 8.95 -17.87 -15.97
C SER A 135 10.14 -17.67 -15.03
N SER A 136 11.04 -16.72 -15.32
CA SER A 136 12.17 -16.43 -14.43
C SER A 136 11.71 -15.83 -13.11
N VAL A 137 10.72 -14.94 -13.13
CA VAL A 137 10.19 -14.34 -11.89
C VAL A 137 9.48 -15.39 -11.02
N LYS A 138 8.65 -16.24 -11.63
CA LYS A 138 7.90 -17.28 -10.92
C LYS A 138 8.78 -18.40 -10.35
N ALA A 139 9.99 -18.58 -10.88
CA ALA A 139 10.92 -19.60 -10.40
C ALA A 139 11.32 -19.38 -8.93
N ASP A 140 11.29 -18.12 -8.47
CA ASP A 140 11.68 -17.74 -7.11
C ASP A 140 10.50 -17.74 -6.12
N PHE A 141 9.28 -18.04 -6.57
CA PHE A 141 8.10 -18.00 -5.71
C PHE A 141 8.17 -19.08 -4.62
N ALA A 142 7.67 -18.73 -3.43
CA ALA A 142 7.57 -19.70 -2.35
C ALA A 142 6.56 -20.79 -2.73
N THR A 143 6.98 -22.06 -2.59
CA THR A 143 6.13 -23.23 -2.86
C THR A 143 5.73 -23.98 -1.58
N GLY A 144 6.25 -23.56 -0.42
CA GLY A 144 6.00 -24.18 0.87
C GLY A 144 6.66 -23.40 2.02
N GLY A 145 6.65 -23.98 3.22
CA GLY A 145 7.17 -23.30 4.42
C GLY A 145 6.25 -22.22 4.98
N PHE A 146 4.98 -22.23 4.58
CA PHE A 146 4.00 -21.25 5.04
C PHE A 146 3.58 -21.49 6.48
N THR A 147 3.41 -20.39 7.20
CA THR A 147 2.79 -20.32 8.52
C THR A 147 1.70 -19.26 8.51
N THR A 148 0.74 -19.38 9.40
CA THR A 148 -0.39 -18.45 9.51
C THR A 148 -0.13 -17.46 10.63
N SER A 149 -0.40 -16.17 10.39
CA SER A 149 -0.28 -15.14 11.41
C SER A 149 -1.35 -15.34 12.49
N PRO A 150 -1.08 -14.96 13.75
CA PRO A 150 -2.15 -14.87 14.74
C PRO A 150 -3.18 -13.81 14.33
N LYS A 151 -4.40 -13.95 14.86
CA LYS A 151 -5.41 -12.88 14.78
C LYS A 151 -4.96 -11.68 15.62
N GLU A 152 -5.71 -10.58 15.52
CA GLU A 152 -5.58 -9.37 16.32
C GLU A 152 -4.33 -8.52 16.04
N LEU A 153 -3.54 -8.85 15.03
CA LEU A 153 -2.41 -8.01 14.59
C LEU A 153 -2.84 -6.87 13.68
N ALA A 154 -3.83 -7.12 12.82
CA ALA A 154 -4.37 -6.14 11.91
C ALA A 154 -5.86 -6.40 11.68
N TYR A 155 -6.60 -5.31 11.45
CA TYR A 155 -8.03 -5.32 11.23
C TYR A 155 -8.38 -4.62 9.93
N TRP A 156 -9.47 -5.08 9.30
CA TRP A 156 -10.11 -4.41 8.20
C TRP A 156 -11.55 -4.01 8.57
N SER A 157 -12.01 -2.91 8.02
CA SER A 157 -13.41 -2.47 8.11
C SER A 157 -13.77 -1.59 6.92
N GLU A 158 -15.06 -1.34 6.75
CA GLU A 158 -15.56 -0.36 5.77
C GLU A 158 -16.07 0.87 6.51
N ASN A 159 -15.52 2.05 6.19
CA ASN A 159 -15.92 3.30 6.80
C ASN A 159 -15.94 4.40 5.75
N ASN A 160 -17.07 5.11 5.61
CA ASN A 160 -17.25 6.21 4.65
C ASN A 160 -16.85 5.84 3.20
N GLY A 161 -17.14 4.61 2.77
CA GLY A 161 -16.79 4.12 1.43
C GLY A 161 -15.30 3.81 1.22
N LYS A 162 -14.50 3.79 2.30
CA LYS A 162 -13.09 3.37 2.29
C LYS A 162 -12.94 2.00 2.96
N PHE A 163 -12.00 1.23 2.45
CA PHE A 163 -11.47 0.03 3.08
C PHE A 163 -10.39 0.44 4.06
N VAL A 164 -10.65 0.35 5.36
CA VAL A 164 -9.74 0.83 6.39
C VAL A 164 -8.92 -0.33 6.93
N VAL A 165 -7.59 -0.22 6.86
CA VAL A 165 -6.67 -1.17 7.49
C VAL A 165 -6.13 -0.56 8.78
N LYS A 166 -6.41 -1.19 9.92
CA LYS A 166 -5.92 -0.73 11.23
C LYS A 166 -4.96 -1.73 11.85
N LEU A 167 -3.77 -1.26 12.20
CA LEU A 167 -2.75 -2.07 12.85
C LEU A 167 -2.95 -2.07 14.38
N ASN A 168 -2.75 -3.23 15.00
CA ASN A 168 -2.63 -3.33 16.45
C ASN A 168 -1.15 -3.22 16.85
N ILE A 169 -0.63 -2.00 16.89
CA ILE A 169 0.78 -1.72 17.15
C ILE A 169 1.29 -2.42 18.43
N PRO A 170 0.58 -2.36 19.58
CA PRO A 170 1.00 -3.10 20.77
C PRO A 170 1.11 -4.62 20.55
N ALA A 171 0.11 -5.24 19.91
CA ALA A 171 0.12 -6.68 19.66
C ALA A 171 1.23 -7.07 18.67
N ILE A 172 1.49 -6.25 17.65
CA ILE A 172 2.58 -6.46 16.69
C ILE A 172 3.93 -6.43 17.39
N ILE A 173 4.18 -5.44 18.26
CA ILE A 173 5.45 -5.36 19.01
C ILE A 173 5.61 -6.56 19.93
N THR A 174 4.55 -6.96 20.63
CA THR A 174 4.57 -8.16 21.49
C THR A 174 4.88 -9.41 20.68
N ALA A 175 4.27 -9.56 19.50
CA ALA A 175 4.53 -10.70 18.61
C ALA A 175 5.96 -10.70 18.05
N ALA A 176 6.50 -9.52 17.70
CA ALA A 176 7.82 -9.40 17.09
C ALA A 176 8.97 -9.56 18.10
N THR A 177 8.78 -9.07 19.34
CA THR A 177 9.84 -9.08 20.37
C THR A 177 9.74 -10.24 21.35
N GLY A 178 8.60 -10.94 21.38
CA GLY A 178 8.28 -11.94 22.41
C GLY A 178 8.16 -11.34 23.83
N SER A 179 8.16 -10.01 23.94
CA SER A 179 8.11 -9.28 25.22
C SER A 179 6.87 -8.40 25.27
N ASP A 180 6.30 -8.22 26.47
CA ASP A 180 5.16 -7.33 26.65
C ASP A 180 5.53 -5.88 26.28
N ALA A 181 4.76 -5.28 25.37
CA ALA A 181 4.96 -3.92 24.88
C ALA A 181 4.57 -2.82 25.89
N SER A 182 4.19 -3.17 27.12
CA SER A 182 3.78 -2.20 28.17
C SER A 182 4.81 -1.10 28.45
N GLY A 183 6.11 -1.38 28.30
CA GLY A 183 7.18 -0.38 28.43
C GLY A 183 7.16 0.70 27.34
N LEU A 184 6.44 0.48 26.24
CA LEU A 184 6.35 1.39 25.09
C LEU A 184 5.00 2.12 25.00
N THR A 185 4.06 1.83 25.90
CA THR A 185 2.70 2.41 25.85
C THR A 185 2.72 3.92 25.80
N SER A 186 3.53 4.58 26.64
CA SER A 186 3.63 6.04 26.67
C SER A 186 4.21 6.63 25.37
N ILE A 187 5.18 5.94 24.76
CA ILE A 187 5.77 6.31 23.46
C ILE A 187 4.71 6.18 22.37
N ILE A 188 3.99 5.06 22.33
CA ILE A 188 2.91 4.81 21.37
C ILE A 188 1.82 5.87 21.52
N GLU A 189 1.35 6.14 22.74
CA GLU A 189 0.33 7.17 23.01
C GLU A 189 0.78 8.56 22.57
N THR A 190 2.05 8.91 22.79
CA THR A 190 2.63 10.19 22.37
C THR A 190 2.70 10.28 20.85
N VAL A 191 3.10 9.21 20.15
CA VAL A 191 3.10 9.18 18.68
C VAL A 191 1.68 9.32 18.12
N LEU A 192 0.70 8.64 18.72
CA LEU A 192 -0.68 8.62 18.22
C LEU A 192 -1.48 9.88 18.54
N ASN A 193 -1.12 10.65 19.58
CA ASN A 193 -1.90 11.80 20.05
C ASN A 193 -1.13 13.11 20.13
N GLY A 194 0.20 13.09 19.97
CA GLY A 194 1.05 14.27 20.01
C GLY A 194 0.85 15.16 18.79
N ASP A 195 1.13 16.46 18.96
CA ASP A 195 1.26 17.35 17.81
C ASP A 195 2.51 16.98 16.97
N PRO A 196 2.57 17.40 15.70
CA PRO A 196 3.68 17.04 14.81
C PRO A 196 5.08 17.39 15.33
N ALA A 197 5.27 18.49 16.06
CA ALA A 197 6.59 18.86 16.57
C ALA A 197 7.03 17.92 17.70
N THR A 198 6.10 17.58 18.59
CA THR A 198 6.31 16.58 19.64
C THR A 198 6.66 15.23 19.05
N VAL A 199 5.92 14.76 18.04
CA VAL A 199 6.16 13.47 17.38
C VAL A 199 7.54 13.45 16.69
N LYS A 200 7.90 14.50 15.95
CA LYS A 200 9.22 14.62 15.31
C LYS A 200 10.35 14.58 16.32
N THR A 201 10.22 15.30 17.44
CA THR A 201 11.24 15.35 18.49
C THR A 201 11.45 13.97 19.10
N LEU A 202 10.35 13.27 19.40
CA LEU A 202 10.40 11.92 19.96
C LEU A 202 11.05 10.93 18.97
N LEU A 203 10.59 10.89 17.73
CA LEU A 203 11.12 9.98 16.71
C LEU A 203 12.58 10.29 16.36
N GLY A 204 12.93 11.58 16.24
CA GLY A 204 14.31 12.02 16.00
C GLY A 204 15.24 11.65 17.16
N GLY A 205 14.77 11.74 18.41
CA GLY A 205 15.52 11.28 19.58
C GLY A 205 15.71 9.76 19.63
N ILE A 206 14.72 8.98 19.19
CA ILE A 206 14.80 7.51 19.14
C ILE A 206 15.78 7.05 18.05
N LEU A 207 15.70 7.66 16.87
CA LEU A 207 16.53 7.31 15.72
C LEU A 207 17.90 8.01 15.73
N ASN A 208 18.07 9.02 16.60
CA ASN A 208 19.22 9.93 16.63
C ASN A 208 19.43 10.65 15.28
N VAL A 209 18.36 11.24 14.74
CA VAL A 209 18.36 11.94 13.43
C VAL A 209 17.54 13.23 13.49
N ASP A 210 17.77 14.13 12.53
CA ASP A 210 16.96 15.33 12.37
C ASP A 210 15.73 15.10 11.48
N LEU A 211 14.54 15.40 12.03
CA LEU A 211 13.26 15.32 11.32
C LEU A 211 12.61 16.69 11.11
N SER A 212 13.35 17.77 11.37
CA SER A 212 12.85 19.16 11.31
C SER A 212 12.35 19.55 9.91
N GLY A 213 12.98 19.01 8.85
CA GLY A 213 12.63 19.27 7.45
C GLY A 213 11.30 18.68 6.97
N LEU A 214 10.74 17.71 7.69
CA LEU A 214 9.44 17.11 7.33
C LEU A 214 8.31 18.12 7.53
N GLN A 215 7.27 18.07 6.69
CA GLN A 215 6.08 18.88 6.91
C GLN A 215 5.26 18.32 8.08
N ASN A 216 4.62 19.23 8.82
CA ASN A 216 3.67 18.83 9.87
C ASN A 216 2.50 18.03 9.30
N ALA A 217 2.06 18.33 8.06
CA ALA A 217 0.99 17.61 7.37
C ALA A 217 1.33 16.12 7.17
N THR A 218 2.56 15.81 6.78
CA THR A 218 3.03 14.42 6.60
C THR A 218 3.03 13.65 7.91
N ILE A 219 3.55 14.25 8.98
CA ILE A 219 3.55 13.62 10.31
C ILE A 219 2.12 13.41 10.81
N SER A 220 1.24 14.41 10.66
CA SER A 220 -0.18 14.28 11.00
C SER A 220 -0.86 13.17 10.20
N GLN A 221 -0.59 13.05 8.90
CA GLN A 221 -1.16 12.01 8.06
C GLN A 221 -0.73 10.62 8.53
N ILE A 222 0.58 10.37 8.67
CA ILE A 222 1.11 9.06 9.10
C ILE A 222 0.63 8.70 10.51
N ALA A 223 0.64 9.65 11.45
CA ALA A 223 0.13 9.44 12.81
C ALA A 223 -1.39 9.13 12.80
N SER A 224 -2.17 9.82 11.96
CA SER A 224 -3.59 9.53 11.79
C SER A 224 -3.84 8.13 11.24
N TRP A 225 -3.02 7.66 10.29
CA TRP A 225 -3.13 6.30 9.76
C TRP A 225 -2.83 5.24 10.82
N ALA A 226 -1.84 5.49 11.69
CA ALA A 226 -1.53 4.63 12.82
C ALA A 226 -2.67 4.60 13.86
N LYS A 227 -3.35 5.72 14.08
CA LYS A 227 -4.42 5.88 15.07
C LYS A 227 -5.78 5.36 14.58
N ASP A 228 -6.18 5.83 13.41
CA ASP A 228 -7.55 5.70 12.87
C ASP A 228 -7.64 4.62 11.79
N GLY A 229 -6.50 4.22 11.23
CA GLY A 229 -6.38 3.24 10.16
C GLY A 229 -6.04 3.87 8.82
N ILE A 230 -5.42 3.09 7.94
CA ILE A 230 -5.02 3.48 6.59
C ILE A 230 -6.27 3.47 5.69
N PRO A 231 -6.67 4.60 5.10
CA PRO A 231 -7.90 4.71 4.32
C PRO A 231 -7.70 4.27 2.87
N MET A 232 -7.71 2.96 2.62
CA MET A 232 -7.54 2.38 1.29
C MET A 232 -8.86 2.35 0.51
N ASN A 233 -8.75 2.03 -0.77
CA ASN A 233 -9.85 1.68 -1.66
C ASN A 233 -9.84 0.17 -1.90
N ILE A 234 -11.01 -0.42 -2.11
CA ILE A 234 -11.16 -1.81 -2.56
C ILE A 234 -12.11 -1.86 -3.75
N ARG A 235 -11.79 -2.67 -4.77
CA ARG A 235 -12.69 -2.90 -5.92
C ARG A 235 -12.43 -4.24 -6.59
N ILE A 236 -13.44 -4.79 -7.25
CA ILE A 236 -13.27 -5.85 -8.24
C ILE A 236 -13.01 -5.17 -9.59
N ALA A 237 -11.92 -5.54 -10.26
CA ALA A 237 -11.54 -5.05 -11.58
C ALA A 237 -12.17 -5.89 -12.70
N ASP A 238 -12.12 -5.38 -13.93
CA ASP A 238 -12.76 -6.01 -15.10
C ASP A 238 -12.17 -7.41 -15.43
N ASN A 239 -10.93 -7.66 -15.02
CA ASN A 239 -10.29 -8.98 -15.11
C ASN A 239 -10.72 -9.96 -14.00
N GLY A 240 -11.64 -9.55 -13.11
CA GLY A 240 -12.12 -10.34 -11.98
C GLY A 240 -11.21 -10.32 -10.74
N HIS A 241 -10.09 -9.60 -10.78
CA HIS A 241 -9.20 -9.46 -9.63
C HIS A 241 -9.77 -8.45 -8.62
N THR A 242 -9.39 -8.59 -7.36
CA THR A 242 -9.67 -7.62 -6.29
C THR A 242 -8.45 -6.75 -6.06
N TYR A 243 -8.59 -5.44 -6.17
CA TYR A 243 -7.52 -4.49 -5.86
C TYR A 243 -7.78 -3.82 -4.52
N ILE A 244 -6.78 -3.81 -3.64
CA ILE A 244 -6.78 -3.03 -2.38
C ILE A 244 -5.64 -2.01 -2.46
N TYR A 245 -5.95 -0.72 -2.56
CA TYR A 245 -4.96 0.29 -2.95
C TYR A 245 -5.15 1.65 -2.31
N LEU A 246 -4.04 2.39 -2.20
CA LEU A 246 -4.05 3.82 -1.93
C LEU A 246 -4.09 4.59 -3.25
N ASP A 247 -4.86 5.67 -3.27
CA ASP A 247 -4.91 6.60 -4.40
C ASP A 247 -3.91 7.76 -4.23
N LYS A 248 -3.78 8.59 -5.26
CA LYS A 248 -2.81 9.68 -5.35
C LYS A 248 -2.79 10.58 -4.11
N SER A 249 -3.96 10.85 -3.53
CA SER A 249 -4.08 11.77 -2.38
C SER A 249 -3.34 11.25 -1.14
N ALA A 250 -3.19 9.94 -1.01
CA ALA A 250 -2.42 9.33 0.07
C ALA A 250 -0.92 9.61 -0.04
N PHE A 251 -0.43 9.95 -1.23
CA PHE A 251 0.99 10.13 -1.53
C PHE A 251 1.38 11.59 -1.78
N ASP A 252 0.42 12.52 -1.84
CA ASP A 252 0.69 13.92 -2.17
C ASP A 252 1.67 14.59 -1.21
N ASN A 253 1.50 14.39 0.10
CA ASN A 253 2.44 14.92 1.09
C ASN A 253 3.82 14.27 0.98
N LEU A 254 3.91 13.05 0.45
CA LEU A 254 5.15 12.26 0.39
C LEU A 254 6.00 12.61 -0.83
N PHE A 255 5.40 12.76 -2.02
CA PHE A 255 6.13 12.90 -3.28
C PHE A 255 6.15 14.31 -3.87
N THR A 256 5.33 15.24 -3.37
CA THR A 256 5.33 16.62 -3.89
C THR A 256 6.69 17.27 -3.66
N LEU A 257 7.38 17.62 -4.74
CA LEU A 257 8.66 18.32 -4.68
C LEU A 257 8.47 19.76 -4.17
N ARG A 258 9.41 20.18 -3.33
CA ARG A 258 9.46 21.48 -2.69
C ARG A 258 10.90 22.00 -2.75
N ASP A 259 11.01 23.29 -3.03
CA ASP A 259 12.28 24.02 -3.01
C ASP A 259 12.85 23.99 -1.58
N THR A 260 14.12 23.59 -1.44
CA THR A 260 14.81 23.57 -0.15
C THR A 260 15.27 24.96 0.30
N GLY A 261 15.31 25.92 -0.62
CA GLY A 261 15.95 27.23 -0.45
C GLY A 261 17.46 27.20 -0.63
N GLU A 262 18.02 26.03 -0.96
CA GLU A 262 19.44 25.83 -1.26
C GLU A 262 19.67 25.77 -2.77
N VAL A 263 20.90 26.06 -3.18
CA VAL A 263 21.35 25.91 -4.57
C VAL A 263 22.54 24.96 -4.62
N ASP A 264 22.67 24.20 -5.70
CA ASP A 264 23.88 23.40 -5.92
C ASP A 264 25.08 24.24 -6.37
N ASP A 265 26.19 23.55 -6.62
CA ASP A 265 27.44 24.12 -7.11
C ASP A 265 27.30 24.86 -8.47
N TRP A 266 26.21 24.62 -9.20
CA TRP A 266 25.89 25.26 -10.48
C TRP A 266 24.93 26.44 -10.33
N GLY A 267 24.41 26.67 -9.12
CA GLY A 267 23.45 27.71 -8.81
C GLY A 267 21.99 27.33 -9.08
N ASP A 268 21.72 26.04 -9.36
CA ASP A 268 20.37 25.55 -9.60
C ASP A 268 19.66 25.23 -8.27
N PRO A 269 18.37 25.60 -8.11
CA PRO A 269 17.62 25.31 -6.90
C PRO A 269 17.54 23.81 -6.62
N GLN A 270 17.75 23.44 -5.35
CA GLN A 270 17.60 22.08 -4.88
C GLN A 270 16.14 21.80 -4.49
N TRP A 271 15.67 20.59 -4.83
CA TRP A 271 14.30 20.17 -4.58
C TRP A 271 14.28 18.87 -3.78
N THR A 272 13.33 18.77 -2.86
CA THR A 272 13.13 17.57 -2.05
C THR A 272 11.65 17.28 -1.86
N ASN A 273 11.32 16.09 -1.36
CA ASN A 273 9.99 15.72 -0.91
C ASN A 273 10.08 15.03 0.46
N ASP A 274 8.97 14.92 1.17
CA ASP A 274 8.98 14.39 2.54
C ASP A 274 9.41 12.94 2.60
N LEU A 275 9.11 12.12 1.59
CA LEU A 275 9.56 10.74 1.58
C LEU A 275 11.09 10.64 1.44
N MET A 276 11.71 11.52 0.66
CA MET A 276 13.16 11.59 0.55
C MET A 276 13.82 12.00 1.88
N ILE A 277 13.24 13.01 2.56
CA ILE A 277 13.72 13.42 3.90
C ILE A 277 13.59 12.25 4.89
N LEU A 278 12.44 11.57 4.90
CA LEU A 278 12.22 10.42 5.77
C LEU A 278 13.18 9.27 5.43
N TRP A 279 13.39 8.98 4.14
CA TRP A 279 14.32 7.95 3.68
C TRP A 279 15.75 8.23 4.17
N ASN A 280 16.23 9.45 3.98
CA ASN A 280 17.57 9.84 4.41
C ASN A 280 17.72 9.77 5.94
N ALA A 281 16.70 10.16 6.70
CA ALA A 281 16.69 10.02 8.15
C ALA A 281 16.70 8.53 8.57
N LEU A 282 16.00 7.64 7.88
CA LEU A 282 16.05 6.20 8.16
C LEU A 282 17.41 5.59 7.79
N VAL A 283 18.06 6.08 6.73
CA VAL A 283 19.43 5.71 6.36
C VAL A 283 20.43 6.16 7.44
N GLU A 284 20.38 7.43 7.84
CA GLU A 284 21.25 7.99 8.89
C GLU A 284 21.06 7.29 10.24
N GLY A 285 19.81 6.96 10.58
CA GLY A 285 19.46 6.21 11.78
C GLY A 285 19.80 4.72 11.73
N GLY A 286 20.38 4.22 10.63
CA GLY A 286 20.78 2.82 10.46
C GLY A 286 19.62 1.84 10.31
N VAL A 287 18.42 2.33 9.96
CA VAL A 287 17.22 1.49 9.76
C VAL A 287 17.22 0.87 8.36
N VAL A 288 17.71 1.60 7.35
CA VAL A 288 17.81 1.09 5.98
C VAL A 288 19.16 0.37 5.79
N PRO A 289 19.17 -0.93 5.42
CA PRO A 289 20.39 -1.66 5.11
C PRO A 289 21.18 -1.01 3.98
N GLU A 290 22.52 -1.11 4.00
CA GLU A 290 23.43 -0.45 3.04
C GLU A 290 23.09 -0.81 1.59
N GLU A 291 22.79 -2.07 1.34
CA GLU A 291 22.40 -2.61 0.04
C GLU A 291 21.09 -2.03 -0.52
N ALA A 292 20.23 -1.49 0.35
CA ALA A 292 18.94 -0.92 -0.03
C ALA A 292 18.98 0.61 -0.23
N GLN A 293 20.02 1.30 0.26
CA GLN A 293 20.05 2.78 0.30
C GLN A 293 19.93 3.43 -1.07
N ALA A 294 20.47 2.79 -2.11
CA ALA A 294 20.39 3.24 -3.50
C ALA A 294 18.94 3.35 -4.02
N ALA A 295 17.98 2.66 -3.39
CA ALA A 295 16.56 2.79 -3.72
C ALA A 295 16.02 4.22 -3.51
N GLY A 296 16.71 5.05 -2.72
CA GLY A 296 16.39 6.47 -2.57
C GLY A 296 16.29 7.22 -3.90
N PHE A 297 17.08 6.84 -4.90
CA PHE A 297 17.00 7.43 -6.25
C PHE A 297 15.60 7.29 -6.86
N MET A 298 14.90 6.18 -6.61
CA MET A 298 13.54 5.97 -7.11
C MET A 298 12.55 6.98 -6.52
N ILE A 299 12.74 7.39 -5.27
CA ILE A 299 11.89 8.39 -4.62
C ILE A 299 12.03 9.75 -5.32
N GLN A 300 13.25 10.12 -5.72
CA GLN A 300 13.50 11.35 -6.47
C GLN A 300 12.84 11.30 -7.85
N LEU A 301 13.00 10.17 -8.54
CA LEU A 301 12.42 9.94 -9.86
C LEU A 301 10.89 9.97 -9.84
N ILE A 302 10.26 9.39 -8.82
CA ILE A 302 8.81 9.50 -8.64
C ILE A 302 8.40 10.96 -8.41
N GLY A 303 9.15 11.67 -7.57
CA GLY A 303 8.91 13.08 -7.26
C GLY A 303 8.96 13.98 -8.50
N SER A 304 9.90 13.77 -9.43
CA SER A 304 10.03 14.60 -10.63
C SER A 304 8.81 14.54 -11.55
N TYR A 305 8.10 13.41 -11.58
CA TYR A 305 6.87 13.24 -12.37
C TYR A 305 5.59 13.56 -11.59
N TRP A 306 5.67 13.76 -10.27
CA TRP A 306 4.48 13.91 -9.42
C TRP A 306 3.58 15.09 -9.82
N LYS A 307 4.17 16.17 -10.34
CA LYS A 307 3.44 17.37 -10.79
C LYS A 307 2.56 17.11 -12.01
N VAL A 308 2.96 16.18 -12.88
CA VAL A 308 2.20 15.83 -14.10
C VAL A 308 1.25 14.65 -13.90
N THR A 309 1.36 13.95 -12.77
CA THR A 309 0.47 12.86 -12.35
C THR A 309 -0.97 13.36 -12.19
N THR A 310 -1.90 12.73 -12.90
CA THR A 310 -3.35 12.98 -12.79
C THR A 310 -4.05 11.94 -11.92
N SER A 311 -3.59 10.70 -11.97
CA SER A 311 -4.03 9.60 -11.12
C SER A 311 -2.85 8.71 -10.77
N PHE A 312 -2.83 8.20 -9.55
CA PHE A 312 -1.85 7.21 -9.10
C PHE A 312 -2.54 6.27 -8.12
N ASN A 313 -2.45 4.98 -8.38
CA ASN A 313 -2.97 3.94 -7.51
C ASN A 313 -1.87 2.92 -7.27
N LEU A 314 -1.63 2.57 -6.01
CA LEU A 314 -0.63 1.58 -5.61
C LEU A 314 -1.20 0.70 -4.49
N GLY A 315 -1.08 -0.62 -4.65
CA GLY A 315 -1.67 -1.55 -3.70
C GLY A 315 -1.48 -3.01 -4.08
N LEU A 316 -2.31 -3.89 -3.53
CA LEU A 316 -2.30 -5.32 -3.82
C LEU A 316 -3.23 -5.65 -4.97
N ASP A 317 -2.79 -6.58 -5.82
CA ASP A 317 -3.60 -7.26 -6.82
C ASP A 317 -3.86 -8.70 -6.36
N LEU A 318 -5.13 -9.04 -6.17
CA LEU A 318 -5.56 -10.24 -5.47
C LEU A 318 -6.56 -11.05 -6.28
N VAL A 319 -6.51 -12.37 -6.14
CA VAL A 319 -7.49 -13.29 -6.71
C VAL A 319 -8.18 -14.04 -5.57
N ARG A 320 -9.51 -14.04 -5.57
CA ARG A 320 -10.29 -14.77 -4.56
C ARG A 320 -10.10 -16.27 -4.76
N ASN A 321 -9.75 -16.97 -3.69
CA ASN A 321 -9.60 -18.42 -3.65
C ASN A 321 -10.92 -19.14 -3.34
#